data_AF-A0A1Q5L990-F1
#
_entry.id   AF-A0A1Q5L990-F1
#
_cell.length_a   1.000
_cell.length_b   1.000
_cell.length_c   1.000
_cell.angle_alpha   90.00
_cell.angle_beta   90.00
_cell.angle_gamma   90.00
#
_symmetry.space_group_name_H-M   'P 1'
#
loop_
_entity.id
_entity.type
_entity.pdbx_description
1 polymer ?
#
loop_
_entity_poly.entity_id
_entity_poly.type
_entity_poly.pdbx_seq_one_letter_code
_entity_poly.pdbx_strand_id
1 'polypeptide(L)'
;MREVGLTQEELAEAMNRAIEQVTGKPGTVSARTIHNLTSGKTRWPQARQRMALEAVFGCSAMELGFVPHARSAVDNPMSRAQQTKEEPVLRRSFLTATSIAALSPAALGAAGSSGRVGQSDVNMLAAQFALIIADDNKSGGTHQVEQDAIGWAQRALHLQKTRPASQRVRGRLYGLAAAFTGSALWAAIDGGRLDQALRHLNEAVALAGLSGDTSMQFRVWGHAGALYRHMGQYTSALAADEAAKRTRAARDPLYASLVHARTAVHHADLHDRQATLRCLGLAETALSRADTEAPRPAWLSFYDSAELHLLALTATTALGLWEEAEAHAHHTLAKLRPDMKRNRALTLAYLAHAQLGQREPELAVATAHKIPDAARHGRTARLLNTFGHRLHTLAPHAPATREWFEKELL
;
A
#
# COMPACT_ATOMS: atom_id res chain seq x y z
N MET A 1 24.84 17.22 -26.85
CA MET A 1 26.32 17.34 -26.94
C MET A 1 26.75 18.69 -27.48
N ARG A 2 26.43 19.07 -28.73
CA ARG A 2 26.78 20.40 -29.28
C ARG A 2 26.20 21.56 -28.47
N GLU A 3 24.96 21.44 -28.01
CA GLU A 3 24.27 22.46 -27.19
C GLU A 3 24.87 22.64 -25.79
N VAL A 4 25.53 21.60 -25.25
CA VAL A 4 26.12 21.60 -23.90
C VAL A 4 27.65 21.71 -23.97
N GLY A 5 28.22 21.86 -25.18
CA GLY A 5 29.67 22.02 -25.38
C GLY A 5 30.53 20.78 -25.05
N LEU A 6 29.93 19.61 -24.83
CA LEU A 6 30.65 18.41 -24.39
C LEU A 6 31.31 17.66 -25.54
N THR A 7 32.57 17.30 -25.38
CA THR A 7 33.30 16.32 -26.20
C THR A 7 32.86 14.88 -25.89
N GLN A 8 33.25 13.92 -26.74
CA GLN A 8 32.93 12.49 -26.50
C GLN A 8 33.63 11.93 -25.26
N GLU A 9 34.82 12.44 -24.95
CA GLU A 9 35.62 12.02 -23.79
C GLU A 9 35.01 12.55 -22.50
N GLU A 10 34.67 13.84 -22.46
CA GLU A 10 34.02 14.46 -21.30
C GLU A 10 32.66 13.84 -20.99
N LEU A 11 31.88 13.48 -22.02
CA LEU A 11 30.62 12.77 -21.82
C LEU A 11 30.82 11.34 -21.29
N ALA A 12 31.84 10.63 -21.78
CA ALA A 12 32.15 9.29 -21.28
C ALA A 12 32.53 9.33 -19.79
N GLU A 13 33.35 10.30 -19.39
CA GLU A 13 33.71 10.52 -17.99
C GLU A 13 32.51 10.90 -17.12
N ALA A 14 31.67 11.84 -17.59
CA ALA A 14 30.47 12.25 -16.87
C ALA A 14 29.50 11.08 -16.67
N MET A 15 29.33 10.24 -17.70
CA MET A 15 28.53 9.02 -17.58
C MET A 15 29.14 8.01 -16.62
N ASN A 16 30.47 7.83 -16.59
CA ASN A 16 31.10 6.91 -15.64
C ASN A 16 30.94 7.38 -14.19
N ARG A 17 31.07 8.68 -13.92
CA ARG A 17 30.79 9.27 -12.60
C ARG A 17 29.34 9.06 -12.18
N ALA A 18 28.38 9.28 -13.10
CA ALA A 18 26.97 9.06 -12.82
C ALA A 18 26.65 7.57 -12.54
N ILE A 19 27.26 6.64 -13.28
CA ILE A 19 27.11 5.19 -13.03
C ILE A 19 27.65 4.83 -11.65
N GLU A 20 28.81 5.36 -11.28
CA GLU A 20 29.43 5.10 -9.98
C GLU A 20 28.58 5.61 -8.82
N GLN A 21 28.05 6.83 -8.91
CA GLN A 21 27.16 7.40 -7.89
C GLN A 21 25.88 6.58 -7.69
N VAL A 22 25.33 6.02 -8.76
CA VAL A 22 24.05 5.28 -8.72
C VAL A 22 24.23 3.82 -8.34
N THR A 23 25.34 3.20 -8.74
CA THR A 23 25.54 1.74 -8.60
C THR A 23 26.63 1.35 -7.61
N GLY A 24 27.42 2.30 -7.12
CA GLY A 24 28.58 2.06 -6.26
C GLY A 24 29.75 1.34 -6.95
N LYS A 25 29.74 1.23 -8.29
CA LYS A 25 30.77 0.56 -9.10
C LYS A 25 31.23 1.47 -10.24
N PRO A 26 32.52 1.49 -10.58
CA PRO A 26 33.03 2.34 -11.65
C PRO A 26 32.39 1.98 -13.01
N GLY A 27 32.00 3.01 -13.76
CA GLY A 27 31.51 2.85 -15.13
C GLY A 27 32.64 2.51 -16.11
N THR A 28 32.29 1.82 -17.20
CA THR A 28 33.23 1.43 -18.27
C THR A 28 32.88 2.05 -19.64
N VAL A 29 32.16 3.18 -19.63
CA VAL A 29 31.79 3.91 -20.84
C VAL A 29 33.03 4.58 -21.44
N SER A 30 33.25 4.33 -22.73
CA SER A 30 34.37 4.90 -23.49
C SER A 30 33.88 5.91 -24.53
N ALA A 31 34.77 6.75 -25.06
CA ALA A 31 34.46 7.66 -26.17
C ALA A 31 33.89 6.89 -27.40
N ARG A 32 34.35 5.66 -27.65
CA ARG A 32 33.79 4.77 -28.68
C ARG A 32 32.32 4.41 -28.42
N THR A 33 31.95 4.23 -27.15
CA THR A 33 30.57 3.98 -26.75
C THR A 33 29.71 5.22 -27.04
N ILE A 34 30.22 6.41 -26.70
CA ILE A 34 29.56 7.68 -27.01
C ILE A 34 29.37 7.86 -28.52
N HIS A 35 30.39 7.55 -29.32
CA HIS A 35 30.27 7.60 -30.78
C HIS A 35 29.16 6.69 -31.32
N ASN A 36 29.03 5.47 -30.79
CA ASN A 36 27.95 4.55 -31.20
C ASN A 36 26.55 5.04 -30.79
N LEU A 37 26.45 5.81 -29.71
CA LEU A 37 25.21 6.44 -29.27
C LEU A 37 24.86 7.61 -30.20
N THR A 38 25.81 8.51 -30.47
CA THR A 38 25.58 9.70 -31.30
C THR A 38 25.40 9.40 -32.78
N SER A 39 26.03 8.33 -33.29
CA SER A 39 25.88 7.89 -34.68
C SER A 39 24.58 7.10 -34.93
N GLY A 40 23.78 6.83 -33.89
CA GLY A 40 22.54 6.06 -34.00
C GLY A 40 22.75 4.55 -34.18
N LYS A 41 24.00 4.06 -34.12
CA LYS A 41 24.32 2.62 -34.17
C LYS A 41 23.68 1.86 -33.01
N THR A 42 23.56 2.52 -31.85
CA THR A 42 22.86 1.99 -30.67
C THR A 42 21.46 2.63 -30.59
N ARG A 43 20.43 1.87 -30.97
CA ARG A 43 19.02 2.35 -30.92
C ARG A 43 18.45 2.44 -29.50
N TRP A 44 18.89 1.54 -28.62
CA TRP A 44 18.48 1.51 -27.21
C TRP A 44 19.68 1.15 -26.32
N PRO A 45 20.23 2.11 -25.55
CA PRO A 45 21.40 1.89 -24.71
C PRO A 45 21.07 0.93 -23.56
N GLN A 46 22.06 0.32 -22.93
CA GLN A 46 21.83 -0.53 -21.75
C GLN A 46 21.31 0.29 -20.57
N ALA A 47 20.63 -0.36 -19.61
CA ALA A 47 19.95 0.32 -18.49
C ALA A 47 20.87 1.30 -17.73
N ARG A 48 22.08 0.88 -17.39
CA ARG A 48 23.06 1.75 -16.68
C ARG A 48 23.49 2.96 -17.52
N GLN A 49 23.64 2.79 -18.82
CA GLN A 49 23.98 3.88 -19.74
C GLN A 49 22.82 4.86 -19.88
N ARG A 50 21.57 4.37 -19.93
CA ARG A 50 20.38 5.23 -19.96
C ARG A 50 20.27 6.08 -18.69
N MET A 51 20.39 5.46 -17.51
CA MET A 51 20.38 6.20 -16.24
C MET A 51 21.46 7.27 -16.18
N ALA A 52 22.66 6.96 -16.68
CA ALA A 52 23.76 7.92 -16.74
C ALA A 52 23.52 9.06 -17.73
N LEU A 53 22.95 8.77 -18.91
CA LEU A 53 22.55 9.78 -19.89
C LEU A 53 21.47 10.71 -19.32
N GLU A 54 20.48 10.14 -18.63
CA GLU A 54 19.40 10.90 -17.99
C GLU A 54 19.92 11.78 -16.86
N ALA A 55 20.88 11.28 -16.07
CA ALA A 55 21.53 12.06 -15.02
C ALA A 55 22.42 13.19 -15.58
N VAL A 56 23.11 12.97 -16.70
CA VAL A 56 24.00 13.96 -17.31
C VAL A 56 23.24 15.06 -18.04
N PHE A 57 22.15 14.72 -18.73
CA PHE A 57 21.39 15.67 -19.55
C PHE A 57 20.11 16.19 -18.89
N GLY A 58 19.68 15.60 -17.78
CA GLY A 58 18.46 16.02 -17.08
C GLY A 58 17.16 15.74 -17.85
N CYS A 59 17.23 14.91 -18.90
CA CYS A 59 16.09 14.50 -19.73
C CYS A 59 16.12 12.99 -19.99
N SER A 60 14.96 12.40 -20.24
CA SER A 60 14.81 10.97 -20.46
C SER A 60 15.59 10.49 -21.69
N ALA A 61 15.97 9.20 -21.71
CA ALA A 61 16.62 8.62 -22.89
C ALA A 61 15.74 8.71 -24.15
N MET A 62 14.41 8.78 -24.00
CA MET A 62 13.49 8.98 -25.13
C MET A 62 13.56 10.40 -25.69
N GLU A 63 13.72 11.41 -24.84
CA GLU A 63 13.90 12.81 -25.26
C GLU A 63 15.28 13.04 -25.91
N LEU A 64 16.27 12.22 -25.55
CA LEU A 64 17.57 12.14 -26.25
C LEU A 64 17.50 11.38 -27.59
N GLY A 65 16.32 10.89 -27.99
CA GLY A 65 16.08 10.23 -29.28
C GLY A 65 16.26 8.72 -29.30
N PHE A 66 16.43 8.05 -28.15
CA PHE A 66 16.52 6.60 -28.10
C PHE A 66 15.13 5.94 -28.12
N VAL A 67 15.01 4.81 -28.82
CA VAL A 67 13.71 4.12 -29.02
C VAL A 67 13.71 2.77 -28.30
N PRO A 68 12.77 2.52 -27.37
CA PRO A 68 12.68 1.25 -26.66
C PRO A 68 12.39 0.07 -27.60
N HIS A 69 13.02 -1.07 -27.34
CA HIS A 69 12.61 -2.32 -27.99
C HIS A 69 11.31 -2.80 -27.33
N ALA A 70 10.42 -3.44 -28.09
CA ALA A 70 9.11 -3.92 -27.61
C ALA A 70 9.17 -4.83 -26.36
N ARG A 71 10.34 -5.44 -26.08
CA ARG A 71 10.61 -6.22 -24.85
C ARG A 71 11.10 -5.41 -23.64
N SER A 72 11.67 -4.20 -23.81
CA SER A 72 12.17 -3.37 -22.70
C SER A 72 11.15 -2.38 -22.13
N ALA A 73 10.00 -2.19 -22.79
CA ALA A 73 8.92 -1.34 -22.28
C ALA A 73 8.21 -1.91 -21.03
N VAL A 74 8.54 -3.15 -20.64
CA VAL A 74 7.96 -3.86 -19.49
C VAL A 74 8.78 -3.63 -18.20
N ASP A 75 10.00 -3.09 -18.27
CA ASP A 75 10.97 -3.12 -17.16
C ASP A 75 11.31 -1.78 -16.48
N ASN A 76 10.67 -0.64 -16.78
CA ASN A 76 10.90 0.56 -15.95
C ASN A 76 9.79 1.64 -16.01
N PRO A 77 8.95 1.81 -14.96
CA PRO A 77 7.87 2.78 -14.94
C PRO A 77 8.21 4.15 -14.31
N MET A 78 9.48 4.56 -14.19
CA MET A 78 9.85 5.77 -13.44
C MET A 78 10.25 7.03 -14.24
N SER A 79 10.40 6.99 -15.57
CA SER A 79 10.94 8.16 -16.31
C SER A 79 9.88 9.08 -16.94
N ARG A 80 8.58 8.87 -16.68
CA ARG A 80 7.49 9.62 -17.37
C ARG A 80 6.84 10.75 -16.58
N ALA A 81 7.44 11.18 -15.47
CA ALA A 81 6.86 12.20 -14.59
C ALA A 81 7.64 13.52 -14.50
N GLN A 82 8.77 13.67 -15.21
CA GLN A 82 9.59 14.87 -15.12
C GLN A 82 9.97 15.41 -16.50
N GLN A 83 8.99 15.92 -17.24
CA GLN A 83 9.24 16.98 -18.22
C GLN A 83 7.99 17.84 -18.40
N THR A 84 8.09 19.09 -17.91
CA THR A 84 7.44 20.37 -18.28
C THR A 84 7.40 21.15 -16.95
N LYS A 85 8.19 22.20 -16.67
CA LYS A 85 8.57 23.38 -17.47
C LYS A 85 9.69 24.16 -16.75
N GLU A 86 10.48 24.91 -17.51
CA GLU A 86 11.50 25.86 -17.02
C GLU A 86 10.92 27.10 -16.29
N GLU A 87 11.82 27.69 -15.49
CA GLU A 87 11.88 28.83 -14.55
C GLU A 87 11.84 30.27 -15.19
N PRO A 88 12.01 31.43 -14.48
CA PRO A 88 12.18 31.70 -13.02
C PRO A 88 11.45 32.97 -12.43
N VAL A 89 11.63 33.11 -11.10
CA VAL A 89 11.63 34.29 -10.18
C VAL A 89 10.35 35.06 -9.83
N LEU A 90 9.94 35.00 -8.56
CA LEU A 90 10.19 36.06 -7.55
C LEU A 90 9.69 35.66 -6.14
N ARG A 91 10.35 36.25 -5.14
CA ARG A 91 10.32 35.96 -3.69
C ARG A 91 8.98 36.29 -3.02
N ARG A 92 8.77 35.63 -1.86
CA ARG A 92 7.75 35.85 -0.81
C ARG A 92 6.33 35.44 -1.20
N SER A 93 5.82 34.39 -0.53
CA SER A 93 4.78 34.52 0.51
C SER A 93 4.32 33.12 0.92
N PHE A 94 4.58 32.77 2.18
CA PHE A 94 3.80 31.77 2.90
C PHE A 94 2.39 32.34 3.07
N LEU A 95 1.35 31.63 2.63
CA LEU A 95 0.00 31.56 3.22
C LEU A 95 -0.81 30.51 2.42
N THR A 96 -1.31 29.52 3.17
CA THR A 96 -2.51 28.68 2.93
C THR A 96 -3.34 28.89 1.66
N ALA A 97 -3.48 27.84 0.83
CA ALA A 97 -4.76 27.44 0.23
C ALA A 97 -4.66 26.08 -0.50
N THR A 98 -5.42 25.11 0.00
CA THR A 98 -5.89 23.89 -0.68
C THR A 98 -6.57 24.24 -2.01
N SER A 99 -6.04 23.72 -3.12
CA SER A 99 -6.73 23.72 -4.43
C SER A 99 -6.43 22.42 -5.16
N ILE A 100 -7.45 21.56 -5.23
CA ILE A 100 -7.50 20.36 -6.08
C ILE A 100 -7.39 20.82 -7.54
N ALA A 101 -6.35 20.42 -8.26
CA ALA A 101 -6.29 20.59 -9.70
C ALA A 101 -7.20 19.55 -10.36
N ALA A 102 -8.41 19.98 -10.73
CA ALA A 102 -9.32 19.22 -11.58
C ALA A 102 -8.66 18.99 -12.95
N LEU A 103 -8.38 17.73 -13.30
CA LEU A 103 -7.96 17.36 -14.65
C LEU A 103 -9.21 17.28 -15.55
N SER A 104 -9.33 18.23 -16.47
CA SER A 104 -10.32 18.22 -17.55
C SER A 104 -10.16 16.98 -18.45
N PRO A 105 -11.24 16.24 -18.80
CA PRO A 105 -11.15 14.95 -19.51
C PRO A 105 -11.06 15.07 -21.05
N ALA A 106 -10.37 16.06 -21.59
CA ALA A 106 -10.37 16.33 -23.03
C ALA A 106 -8.97 16.29 -23.67
N ALA A 107 -8.30 15.12 -23.66
CA ALA A 107 -7.17 14.84 -24.58
C ALA A 107 -6.76 13.34 -24.63
N LEU A 108 -7.70 12.39 -24.53
CA LEU A 108 -7.44 10.98 -24.84
C LEU A 108 -8.49 10.46 -25.83
N GLY A 109 -8.43 10.97 -27.05
CA GLY A 109 -9.18 10.45 -28.19
C GLY A 109 -8.26 10.39 -29.40
N ALA A 110 -7.99 9.16 -29.86
CA ALA A 110 -7.63 8.75 -31.23
C ALA A 110 -6.42 7.80 -31.30
N ALA A 111 -6.57 6.62 -30.71
CA ALA A 111 -6.00 5.40 -31.30
C ALA A 111 -7.09 4.32 -31.21
N GLY A 112 -7.77 4.09 -32.33
CA GLY A 112 -8.91 3.18 -32.40
C GLY A 112 -8.53 1.79 -31.92
N SER A 113 -9.32 1.26 -30.98
CA SER A 113 -9.41 -0.17 -30.77
C SER A 113 -10.90 -0.56 -30.77
N SER A 114 -11.22 -1.54 -31.61
CA SER A 114 -12.51 -2.20 -31.82
C SER A 114 -13.48 -2.13 -30.63
N GLY A 115 -14.78 -1.98 -30.88
CA GLY A 115 -15.86 -1.83 -29.88
C GLY A 115 -15.98 -2.87 -28.75
N ARG A 116 -15.05 -3.83 -28.60
CA ARG A 116 -14.98 -4.84 -27.54
C ARG A 116 -14.06 -4.43 -26.40
N VAL A 117 -14.39 -4.78 -25.15
CA VAL A 117 -13.48 -4.64 -24.01
C VAL A 117 -12.41 -5.72 -24.08
N GLY A 118 -11.16 -5.32 -23.87
CA GLY A 118 -9.99 -6.19 -24.03
C GLY A 118 -9.10 -6.28 -22.81
N GLN A 119 -7.96 -6.95 -22.99
CA GLN A 119 -6.96 -7.13 -21.94
C GLN A 119 -6.27 -5.82 -21.53
N SER A 120 -6.17 -4.87 -22.46
CA SER A 120 -5.64 -3.51 -22.21
C SER A 120 -6.47 -2.76 -21.17
N ASP A 121 -7.80 -2.81 -21.26
CA ASP A 121 -8.71 -2.15 -20.32
C ASP A 121 -8.54 -2.72 -18.90
N VAL A 122 -8.43 -4.05 -18.81
CA VAL A 122 -8.18 -4.76 -17.55
C VAL A 122 -6.82 -4.39 -16.97
N ASN A 123 -5.77 -4.29 -17.79
CA ASN A 123 -4.44 -3.91 -17.33
C ASN A 123 -4.41 -2.47 -16.82
N MET A 124 -5.11 -1.55 -17.51
CA MET A 124 -5.24 -0.16 -17.07
C MET A 124 -5.92 -0.07 -15.71
N LEU A 125 -7.06 -0.74 -15.53
CA LEU A 125 -7.76 -0.78 -14.25
C LEU A 125 -6.91 -1.42 -13.14
N ALA A 126 -6.18 -2.49 -13.44
CA ALA A 126 -5.28 -3.12 -12.48
C ALA A 126 -4.13 -2.19 -12.04
N ALA A 127 -3.58 -1.41 -12.97
CA ALA A 127 -2.56 -0.40 -12.65
C ALA A 127 -3.13 0.71 -11.76
N GLN A 128 -4.35 1.18 -12.04
CA GLN A 128 -5.04 2.17 -11.20
C GLN A 128 -5.35 1.63 -9.80
N PHE A 129 -5.77 0.37 -9.72
CA PHE A 129 -5.96 -0.29 -8.44
C PHE A 129 -4.66 -0.35 -7.61
N ALA A 130 -3.52 -0.64 -8.23
CA ALA A 130 -2.23 -0.62 -7.55
C ALA A 130 -1.87 0.77 -6.99
N LEU A 131 -2.22 1.86 -7.69
CA LEU A 131 -2.02 3.22 -7.19
C LEU A 131 -2.87 3.51 -5.95
N ILE A 132 -4.15 3.10 -5.94
CA ILE A 132 -5.02 3.26 -4.76
C ILE A 132 -4.44 2.52 -3.55
N ILE A 133 -3.94 1.29 -3.73
CA ILE A 133 -3.31 0.53 -2.64
C ILE A 133 -2.05 1.24 -2.12
N ALA A 134 -1.23 1.78 -3.03
CA ALA A 134 -0.03 2.52 -2.63
C ALA A 134 -0.35 3.81 -1.86
N ASP A 135 -1.44 4.49 -2.20
CA ASP A 135 -1.91 5.67 -1.48
C ASP A 135 -2.48 5.32 -0.09
N ASP A 136 -3.30 4.26 0.00
CA ASP A 136 -3.84 3.76 1.27
C ASP A 136 -2.73 3.36 2.27
N ASN A 137 -1.64 2.75 1.79
CA ASN A 137 -0.51 2.39 2.64
C ASN A 137 0.20 3.61 3.27
N LYS A 138 0.13 4.78 2.61
CA LYS A 138 0.76 6.02 3.08
C LYS A 138 -0.17 6.83 3.98
N SER A 139 -1.40 7.01 3.53
CA SER A 139 -2.34 8.00 4.06
C SER A 139 -3.53 7.38 4.79
N GLY A 140 -3.69 6.05 4.70
CA GLY A 140 -4.86 5.32 5.20
C GLY A 140 -6.16 5.69 4.47
N GLY A 141 -7.25 5.14 4.99
CA GLY A 141 -8.57 5.34 4.43
C GLY A 141 -9.14 6.74 4.66
N THR A 142 -9.24 7.55 3.60
CA THR A 142 -9.92 8.86 3.63
C THR A 142 -11.24 8.81 2.85
N HIS A 143 -12.11 9.81 3.05
CA HIS A 143 -13.32 9.93 2.24
C HIS A 143 -13.01 10.12 0.75
N GLN A 144 -11.89 10.79 0.41
CA GLN A 144 -11.45 10.94 -0.97
C GLN A 144 -11.07 9.59 -1.57
N VAL A 145 -10.27 8.78 -0.86
CA VAL A 145 -9.90 7.42 -1.27
C VAL A 145 -11.15 6.55 -1.47
N GLU A 146 -12.16 6.69 -0.61
CA GLU A 146 -13.44 5.99 -0.76
C GLU A 146 -14.13 6.35 -2.08
N GLN A 147 -14.29 7.66 -2.37
CA GLN A 147 -14.95 8.14 -3.59
C GLN A 147 -14.19 7.74 -4.86
N ASP A 148 -12.87 7.86 -4.85
CA ASP A 148 -12.03 7.48 -5.99
C ASP A 148 -12.14 5.99 -6.28
N ALA A 149 -12.11 5.15 -5.24
CA ALA A 149 -12.30 3.71 -5.37
C ALA A 149 -13.69 3.37 -5.94
N ILE A 150 -14.76 4.01 -5.47
CA ILE A 150 -16.11 3.83 -6.02
C ILE A 150 -16.16 4.24 -7.50
N GLY A 151 -15.56 5.37 -7.87
CA GLY A 151 -15.52 5.84 -9.26
C GLY A 151 -14.85 4.81 -10.19
N TRP A 152 -13.75 4.21 -9.76
CA TRP A 152 -13.08 3.14 -10.52
C TRP A 152 -13.88 1.83 -10.58
N ALA A 153 -14.56 1.45 -9.49
CA ALA A 153 -15.48 0.31 -9.49
C ALA A 153 -16.60 0.51 -10.52
N GLN A 154 -17.23 1.69 -10.52
CA GLN A 154 -18.27 2.07 -11.46
C GLN A 154 -17.77 2.06 -12.90
N ARG A 155 -16.53 2.51 -13.15
CA ARG A 155 -15.92 2.46 -14.49
C ARG A 155 -15.71 1.02 -14.97
N ALA A 156 -15.26 0.11 -14.11
CA ALA A 156 -15.13 -1.30 -14.44
C ALA A 156 -16.50 -1.95 -14.77
N LEU A 157 -17.54 -1.60 -14.00
CA LEU A 157 -18.91 -2.05 -14.25
C LEU A 157 -19.55 -1.41 -15.48
N HIS A 158 -19.18 -0.18 -15.81
CA HIS A 158 -19.64 0.46 -17.04
C HIS A 158 -19.11 -0.28 -18.27
N LEU A 159 -17.81 -0.64 -18.28
CA LEU A 159 -17.22 -1.46 -19.34
C LEU A 159 -17.93 -2.81 -19.51
N GLN A 160 -18.37 -3.44 -18.42
CA GLN A 160 -19.18 -4.66 -18.47
C GLN A 160 -20.53 -4.47 -19.17
N LYS A 161 -21.17 -3.31 -19.00
CA LYS A 161 -22.51 -3.03 -19.49
C LYS A 161 -22.53 -2.57 -20.95
N THR A 162 -21.55 -1.80 -21.37
CA THR A 162 -21.63 -1.04 -22.63
C THR A 162 -20.91 -1.68 -23.82
N ARG A 163 -20.03 -2.66 -23.58
CA ARG A 163 -19.19 -3.22 -24.64
C ARG A 163 -19.06 -4.74 -24.52
N PRO A 164 -19.15 -5.48 -25.64
CA PRO A 164 -18.98 -6.94 -25.63
C PRO A 164 -17.55 -7.34 -25.19
N ALA A 165 -17.44 -8.42 -24.43
CA ALA A 165 -16.18 -8.93 -23.89
C ALA A 165 -16.20 -10.46 -23.79
N SER A 166 -15.03 -11.12 -23.77
CA SER A 166 -14.98 -12.56 -23.50
C SER A 166 -15.28 -12.85 -22.03
N GLN A 167 -15.75 -14.06 -21.69
CA GLN A 167 -16.07 -14.43 -20.31
C GLN A 167 -14.88 -14.24 -19.36
N ARG A 168 -13.65 -14.53 -19.83
CA ARG A 168 -12.42 -14.28 -19.08
C ARG A 168 -12.23 -12.81 -18.75
N VAL A 169 -12.43 -11.91 -19.71
CA VAL A 169 -12.32 -10.45 -19.49
C VAL A 169 -13.42 -9.99 -18.54
N ARG A 170 -14.66 -10.48 -18.70
CA ARG A 170 -15.77 -10.17 -17.79
C ARG A 170 -15.45 -10.58 -16.35
N GLY A 171 -14.98 -11.80 -16.12
CA GLY A 171 -14.57 -12.25 -14.77
C GLY A 171 -13.54 -11.30 -14.14
N ARG A 172 -12.54 -10.87 -14.91
CA ARG A 172 -11.52 -9.92 -14.42
C ARG A 172 -12.06 -8.52 -14.15
N LEU A 173 -13.00 -8.02 -14.94
CA LEU A 173 -13.65 -6.73 -14.67
C LEU A 173 -14.49 -6.78 -13.39
N TYR A 174 -15.22 -7.87 -13.14
CA TYR A 174 -15.91 -8.05 -11.86
C TYR A 174 -14.93 -8.16 -10.69
N GLY A 175 -13.82 -8.89 -10.86
CA GLY A 175 -12.78 -8.99 -9.85
C GLY A 175 -12.15 -7.63 -9.51
N LEU A 176 -11.90 -6.79 -10.52
CA LEU A 176 -11.42 -5.42 -10.32
C LEU A 176 -12.47 -4.52 -9.66
N ALA A 177 -13.73 -4.61 -10.08
CA ALA A 177 -14.82 -3.88 -9.42
C ALA A 177 -14.92 -4.26 -7.93
N ALA A 178 -14.91 -5.56 -7.61
CA ALA A 178 -14.85 -6.04 -6.23
C ALA A 178 -13.61 -5.52 -5.49
N ALA A 179 -12.47 -5.46 -6.19
CA ALA A 179 -11.22 -5.00 -5.60
C ALA A 179 -11.27 -3.53 -5.19
N PHE A 180 -11.83 -2.68 -6.05
CA PHE A 180 -12.05 -1.27 -5.81
C PHE A 180 -13.10 -1.03 -4.72
N THR A 181 -14.26 -1.69 -4.80
CA THR A 181 -15.29 -1.61 -3.75
C THR A 181 -14.74 -2.07 -2.40
N GLY A 182 -13.87 -3.08 -2.37
CA GLY A 182 -13.17 -3.52 -1.16
C GLY A 182 -12.19 -2.47 -0.59
N SER A 183 -11.59 -1.62 -1.43
CA SER A 183 -10.80 -0.47 -0.94
C SER A 183 -11.68 0.65 -0.40
N ALA A 184 -12.84 0.91 -1.03
CA ALA A 184 -13.84 1.85 -0.52
C ALA A 184 -14.37 1.41 0.87
N LEU A 185 -14.62 0.11 1.04
CA LEU A 185 -14.95 -0.49 2.33
C LEU A 185 -13.91 -0.17 3.40
N TRP A 186 -12.62 -0.39 3.14
CA TRP A 186 -11.57 -0.10 4.10
C TRP A 186 -11.49 1.38 4.45
N ALA A 187 -11.66 2.25 3.46
CA ALA A 187 -11.71 3.68 3.67
C ALA A 187 -12.89 4.11 4.56
N ALA A 188 -14.04 3.47 4.41
CA ALA A 188 -15.19 3.68 5.29
C ALA A 188 -14.94 3.15 6.72
N ILE A 189 -14.28 2.00 6.91
CA ILE A 189 -13.88 1.48 8.23
C ILE A 189 -12.93 2.44 8.95
N ASP A 190 -11.89 2.90 8.25
CA ASP A 190 -10.90 3.82 8.80
C ASP A 190 -11.58 5.13 9.21
N GLY A 191 -12.50 5.63 8.38
CA GLY A 191 -13.32 6.80 8.66
C GLY A 191 -14.50 6.59 9.63
N GLY A 192 -14.66 5.41 10.23
CA GLY A 192 -15.71 5.11 11.21
C GLY A 192 -17.14 4.98 10.63
N ARG A 193 -17.31 4.99 9.31
CA ARG A 193 -18.61 4.88 8.61
C ARG A 193 -19.02 3.43 8.42
N LEU A 194 -19.27 2.70 9.51
CA LEU A 194 -19.47 1.24 9.47
C LEU A 194 -20.70 0.80 8.65
N ASP A 195 -21.80 1.57 8.65
CA ASP A 195 -22.97 1.27 7.81
C ASP A 195 -22.67 1.39 6.32
N GLN A 196 -21.85 2.37 5.94
CA GLN A 196 -21.40 2.53 4.55
C GLN A 196 -20.43 1.41 4.17
N ALA A 197 -19.53 1.02 5.08
CA ALA A 197 -18.65 -0.12 4.87
C ALA A 197 -19.44 -1.43 4.67
N LEU A 198 -20.54 -1.63 5.38
CA LEU A 198 -21.42 -2.81 5.21
C LEU A 198 -22.09 -2.83 3.83
N ARG A 199 -22.53 -1.67 3.32
CA ARG A 199 -23.04 -1.56 1.94
C ARG A 199 -21.98 -1.94 0.91
N HIS A 200 -20.77 -1.41 1.06
CA HIS A 200 -19.63 -1.75 0.20
C HIS A 200 -19.28 -3.24 0.29
N LEU A 201 -19.37 -3.84 1.48
CA LEU A 201 -19.12 -5.27 1.67
C LEU A 201 -20.09 -6.12 0.85
N ASN A 202 -21.40 -5.84 0.96
CA ASN A 202 -22.44 -6.59 0.25
C ASN A 202 -22.22 -6.54 -1.27
N GLU A 203 -21.89 -5.35 -1.79
CA GLU A 203 -21.56 -5.19 -3.21
C GLU A 203 -20.27 -5.95 -3.58
N ALA A 204 -19.20 -5.81 -2.80
CA ALA A 204 -17.92 -6.47 -3.07
C ALA A 204 -18.05 -8.00 -3.06
N VAL A 205 -18.84 -8.59 -2.15
CA VAL A 205 -19.09 -10.03 -2.10
C VAL A 205 -19.83 -10.50 -3.35
N ALA A 206 -20.87 -9.79 -3.78
CA ALA A 206 -21.59 -10.12 -5.01
C ALA A 206 -20.67 -10.07 -6.24
N LEU A 207 -19.85 -9.03 -6.35
CA LEU A 207 -18.90 -8.84 -7.45
C LEU A 207 -17.79 -9.90 -7.44
N ALA A 208 -17.25 -10.24 -6.27
CA ALA A 208 -16.26 -11.30 -6.12
C ALA A 208 -16.84 -12.67 -6.50
N GLY A 209 -18.09 -12.95 -6.14
CA GLY A 209 -18.83 -14.13 -6.61
C GLY A 209 -18.91 -14.21 -8.13
N LEU A 210 -19.39 -13.13 -8.77
CA LEU A 210 -19.49 -13.04 -10.23
C LEU A 210 -18.14 -13.14 -10.97
N SER A 211 -17.05 -12.74 -10.32
CA SER A 211 -15.71 -12.82 -10.92
C SER A 211 -15.20 -14.24 -11.09
N GLY A 212 -15.64 -15.18 -10.22
CA GLY A 212 -15.05 -16.52 -10.10
C GLY A 212 -13.61 -16.53 -9.56
N ASP A 213 -13.04 -15.37 -9.18
CA ASP A 213 -11.68 -15.26 -8.67
C ASP A 213 -11.63 -15.63 -7.19
N THR A 214 -11.05 -16.80 -6.90
CA THR A 214 -10.93 -17.31 -5.54
C THR A 214 -10.03 -16.46 -4.64
N SER A 215 -9.05 -15.73 -5.20
CA SER A 215 -8.22 -14.79 -4.45
C SER A 215 -9.04 -13.56 -4.04
N MET A 216 -9.91 -13.08 -4.94
CA MET A 216 -10.80 -11.96 -4.64
C MET A 216 -11.87 -12.35 -3.61
N GLN A 217 -12.44 -13.55 -3.73
CA GLN A 217 -13.37 -14.10 -2.73
C GLN A 217 -12.71 -14.20 -1.35
N PHE A 218 -11.48 -14.71 -1.27
CA PHE A 218 -10.71 -14.73 -0.02
C PHE A 218 -10.55 -13.33 0.55
N ARG A 219 -10.19 -12.35 -0.29
CA ARG A 219 -9.98 -10.96 0.13
C ARG A 219 -11.24 -10.35 0.73
N VAL A 220 -12.39 -10.46 0.06
CA VAL A 220 -13.64 -9.86 0.54
C VAL A 220 -14.13 -10.51 1.84
N TRP A 221 -13.92 -11.81 2.05
CA TRP A 221 -14.20 -12.45 3.34
C TRP A 221 -13.26 -11.96 4.45
N GLY A 222 -11.99 -11.73 4.14
CA GLY A 222 -11.07 -11.08 5.07
C GLY A 222 -11.50 -9.66 5.45
N HIS A 223 -12.04 -8.89 4.50
CA HIS A 223 -12.61 -7.57 4.76
C HIS A 223 -13.89 -7.65 5.61
N ALA A 224 -14.74 -8.65 5.36
CA ALA A 224 -15.92 -8.92 6.17
C ALA A 224 -15.54 -9.18 7.64
N GLY A 225 -14.53 -10.02 7.87
CA GLY A 225 -14.00 -10.29 9.21
C GLY A 225 -13.58 -9.00 9.94
N ALA A 226 -12.79 -8.16 9.26
CA ALA A 226 -12.37 -6.87 9.81
C ALA A 226 -13.56 -5.93 10.11
N LEU A 227 -14.54 -5.84 9.21
CA LEU A 227 -15.73 -5.01 9.44
C LEU A 227 -16.53 -5.50 10.65
N TYR A 228 -16.84 -6.80 10.70
CA TYR A 228 -17.61 -7.39 11.79
C TYR A 228 -16.91 -7.21 13.14
N ARG A 229 -15.57 -7.35 13.18
CA ARG A 229 -14.77 -7.02 14.35
C ARG A 229 -14.99 -5.57 14.79
N HIS A 230 -14.92 -4.61 13.85
CA HIS A 230 -15.14 -3.19 14.15
C HIS A 230 -16.57 -2.87 14.60
N MET A 231 -17.55 -3.72 14.25
CA MET A 231 -18.93 -3.64 14.72
C MET A 231 -19.19 -4.39 16.04
N GLY A 232 -18.16 -5.02 16.63
CA GLY A 232 -18.30 -5.85 17.84
C GLY A 232 -18.96 -7.22 17.60
N GLN A 233 -19.14 -7.62 16.33
CA GLN A 233 -19.77 -8.88 15.93
C GLN A 233 -18.73 -9.99 15.76
N TYR A 234 -18.05 -10.37 16.84
CA TYR A 234 -16.87 -11.24 16.78
C TYR A 234 -17.16 -12.66 16.26
N THR A 235 -18.35 -13.21 16.55
CA THR A 235 -18.77 -14.52 16.01
C THR A 235 -18.98 -14.47 14.50
N SER A 236 -19.56 -13.38 13.97
CA SER A 236 -19.65 -13.13 12.53
C SER A 236 -18.27 -12.95 11.88
N ALA A 237 -17.32 -12.33 12.60
CA ALA A 237 -15.94 -12.21 12.13
C ALA A 237 -15.26 -13.58 11.96
N LEU A 238 -15.43 -14.49 12.94
CA LEU A 238 -14.95 -15.87 12.83
C LEU A 238 -15.63 -16.66 11.70
N ALA A 239 -16.94 -16.46 11.49
CA ALA A 239 -17.66 -17.08 10.38
C ALA A 239 -17.12 -16.61 9.02
N ALA A 240 -16.77 -15.33 8.89
CA ALA A 240 -16.13 -14.79 7.69
C ALA A 240 -14.74 -15.38 7.45
N ASP A 241 -13.93 -15.56 8.51
CA ASP A 241 -12.63 -16.23 8.39
C ASP A 241 -12.76 -17.68 7.92
N GLU A 242 -13.77 -18.39 8.41
CA GLU A 242 -14.06 -19.75 7.99
C GLU A 242 -14.48 -19.80 6.50
N ALA A 243 -15.26 -18.83 6.04
CA ALA A 243 -15.56 -18.68 4.62
C ALA A 243 -14.29 -18.41 3.79
N ALA A 244 -13.37 -17.55 4.27
CA ALA A 244 -12.08 -17.32 3.62
C ALA A 244 -11.22 -18.60 3.54
N LYS A 245 -11.14 -19.39 4.63
CA LYS A 245 -10.41 -20.67 4.69
C LYS A 245 -10.92 -21.70 3.68
N ARG A 246 -12.23 -21.69 3.37
CA ARG A 246 -12.84 -22.62 2.42
C ARG A 246 -12.57 -22.27 0.96
N THR A 247 -12.06 -21.07 0.67
CA THR A 247 -11.70 -20.69 -0.70
C THR A 247 -10.52 -21.50 -1.22
N ARG A 248 -10.45 -21.73 -2.53
CA ARG A 248 -9.29 -22.42 -3.14
C ARG A 248 -7.98 -21.66 -2.94
N ALA A 249 -8.02 -20.33 -2.81
CA ALA A 249 -6.85 -19.49 -2.58
C ALA A 249 -6.17 -19.84 -1.25
N ALA A 250 -6.93 -20.21 -0.21
CA ALA A 250 -6.40 -20.59 1.10
C ALA A 250 -5.56 -21.89 1.10
N ARG A 251 -5.46 -22.60 -0.03
CA ARG A 251 -4.51 -23.71 -0.20
C ARG A 251 -3.06 -23.24 -0.37
N ASP A 252 -2.87 -21.99 -0.79
CA ASP A 252 -1.54 -21.38 -0.85
C ASP A 252 -1.10 -20.98 0.58
N PRO A 253 0.13 -21.32 1.01
CA PRO A 253 0.58 -21.08 2.38
C PRO A 253 0.55 -19.60 2.81
N LEU A 254 0.74 -18.65 1.88
CA LEU A 254 0.69 -17.22 2.21
C LEU A 254 -0.73 -16.79 2.59
N TYR A 255 -1.73 -17.28 1.86
CA TYR A 255 -3.15 -17.04 2.15
C TYR A 255 -3.59 -17.75 3.43
N ALA A 256 -3.16 -19.01 3.62
CA ALA A 256 -3.40 -19.76 4.85
C ALA A 256 -2.85 -19.01 6.07
N SER A 257 -1.62 -18.49 5.96
CA SER A 257 -1.01 -17.68 7.00
C SER A 257 -1.85 -16.44 7.33
N LEU A 258 -2.24 -15.66 6.32
CA LEU A 258 -3.03 -14.44 6.51
C LEU A 258 -4.36 -14.71 7.20
N VAL A 259 -5.08 -15.76 6.81
CA VAL A 259 -6.37 -16.06 7.44
C VAL A 259 -6.20 -16.59 8.86
N HIS A 260 -5.16 -17.38 9.16
CA HIS A 260 -4.87 -17.80 10.52
C HIS A 260 -4.51 -16.62 11.43
N ALA A 261 -3.70 -15.67 10.94
CA ALA A 261 -3.34 -14.48 11.70
C ALA A 261 -4.56 -13.61 12.02
N ARG A 262 -5.49 -13.44 11.07
CA ARG A 262 -6.76 -12.73 11.30
C ARG A 262 -7.67 -13.46 12.28
N THR A 263 -7.79 -14.79 12.15
CA THR A 263 -8.55 -15.61 13.10
C THR A 263 -7.99 -15.52 14.52
N ALA A 264 -6.67 -15.41 14.68
CA ALA A 264 -6.06 -15.22 15.99
C ALA A 264 -6.54 -13.92 16.68
N VAL A 265 -6.62 -12.82 15.91
CA VAL A 265 -7.16 -11.54 16.39
C VAL A 265 -8.63 -11.70 16.81
N HIS A 266 -9.46 -12.33 15.99
CA HIS A 266 -10.88 -12.50 16.31
C HIS A 266 -11.12 -13.42 17.52
N HIS A 267 -10.31 -14.47 17.72
CA HIS A 267 -10.35 -15.25 18.96
C HIS A 267 -9.90 -14.43 20.17
N ALA A 268 -8.93 -13.53 20.00
CA ALA A 268 -8.45 -12.68 21.07
C ALA A 268 -9.51 -11.68 21.54
N ASP A 269 -10.31 -11.14 20.61
CA ASP A 269 -11.46 -10.29 20.94
C ASP A 269 -12.55 -11.04 21.75
N LEU A 270 -12.58 -12.37 21.68
CA LEU A 270 -13.44 -13.24 22.51
C LEU A 270 -12.74 -13.75 23.78
N HIS A 271 -11.52 -13.27 24.07
CA HIS A 271 -10.67 -13.71 25.18
C HIS A 271 -10.32 -15.22 25.16
N ASP A 272 -10.38 -15.88 24.00
CA ASP A 272 -9.97 -17.28 23.83
C ASP A 272 -8.46 -17.38 23.59
N ARG A 273 -7.69 -17.31 24.68
CA ARG A 273 -6.21 -17.34 24.65
C ARG A 273 -5.68 -18.58 23.93
N GLN A 274 -6.26 -19.75 24.16
CA GLN A 274 -5.75 -21.00 23.57
C GLN A 274 -5.95 -21.01 22.05
N ALA A 275 -7.11 -20.57 21.57
CA ALA A 275 -7.37 -20.49 20.14
C ALA A 275 -6.52 -19.42 19.46
N THR A 276 -6.33 -18.26 20.09
CA THR A 276 -5.43 -17.21 19.59
C THR A 276 -4.03 -17.75 19.38
N LEU A 277 -3.39 -18.32 20.41
CA LEU A 277 -2.00 -18.80 20.33
C LEU A 277 -1.84 -19.92 19.29
N ARG A 278 -2.82 -20.84 19.22
CA ARG A 278 -2.84 -21.89 18.20
C ARG A 278 -2.90 -21.29 16.79
N CYS A 279 -3.76 -20.31 16.56
CA CYS A 279 -3.88 -19.65 15.26
C CYS A 279 -2.61 -18.87 14.89
N LEU A 280 -1.93 -18.22 15.84
CA LEU A 280 -0.64 -17.57 15.58
C LEU A 280 0.43 -18.57 15.16
N GLY A 281 0.56 -19.71 15.86
CA GLY A 281 1.52 -20.75 15.48
C GLY A 281 1.23 -21.38 14.10
N LEU A 282 -0.05 -21.55 13.74
CA LEU A 282 -0.46 -21.97 12.40
C LEU A 282 -0.09 -20.91 11.34
N ALA A 283 -0.28 -19.62 11.66
CA ALA A 283 0.05 -18.53 10.76
C ALA A 283 1.56 -18.46 10.47
N GLU A 284 2.39 -18.60 11.50
CA GLU A 284 3.86 -18.63 11.39
C GLU A 284 4.33 -19.84 10.58
N THR A 285 3.79 -21.02 10.87
CA THR A 285 4.11 -22.27 10.15
C THR A 285 3.71 -22.18 8.67
N ALA A 286 2.58 -21.55 8.35
CA ALA A 286 2.15 -21.38 6.98
C ALA A 286 3.01 -20.33 6.25
N LEU A 287 3.40 -19.24 6.92
CA LEU A 287 4.24 -18.20 6.32
C LEU A 287 5.63 -18.75 5.96
N SER A 288 6.23 -19.57 6.84
CA SER A 288 7.55 -20.18 6.58
C SER A 288 7.56 -21.14 5.39
N ARG A 289 6.40 -21.63 4.97
CA ARG A 289 6.21 -22.49 3.79
C ARG A 289 5.81 -21.72 2.54
N ALA A 290 5.58 -20.41 2.63
CA ALA A 290 5.16 -19.60 1.50
C ALA A 290 6.31 -19.43 0.49
N ASP A 291 6.00 -19.68 -0.77
CA ASP A 291 6.91 -19.36 -1.87
C ASP A 291 7.00 -17.83 -2.06
N THR A 292 8.19 -17.28 -1.86
CA THR A 292 8.49 -15.85 -1.99
C THR A 292 8.52 -15.38 -3.43
N GLU A 293 8.80 -16.27 -4.37
CA GLU A 293 8.93 -15.96 -5.80
C GLU A 293 7.62 -16.14 -6.58
N ALA A 294 6.63 -16.80 -5.96
CA ALA A 294 5.32 -16.99 -6.57
C ALA A 294 4.65 -15.64 -6.87
N PRO A 295 4.06 -15.45 -8.07
CA PRO A 295 3.41 -14.20 -8.43
C PRO A 295 2.21 -13.93 -7.53
N ARG A 296 2.22 -12.76 -6.86
CA ARG A 296 1.14 -12.34 -5.94
C ARG A 296 0.31 -11.20 -6.53
N PRO A 297 -1.01 -11.15 -6.25
CA PRO A 297 -1.80 -9.99 -6.61
C PRO A 297 -1.34 -8.77 -5.80
N ALA A 298 -1.37 -7.59 -6.42
CA ALA A 298 -0.85 -6.35 -5.81
C ALA A 298 -1.43 -6.07 -4.42
N TRP A 299 -2.70 -6.41 -4.18
CA TRP A 299 -3.34 -6.19 -2.88
C TRP A 299 -2.75 -7.02 -1.76
N LEU A 300 -2.04 -8.12 -2.02
CA LEU A 300 -1.46 -8.99 -0.99
C LEU A 300 -0.02 -8.56 -0.60
N SER A 301 0.54 -7.57 -1.29
CA SER A 301 1.92 -7.07 -1.05
C SER A 301 2.13 -6.47 0.34
N PHE A 302 1.07 -6.13 1.07
CA PHE A 302 1.17 -5.69 2.47
C PHE A 302 1.50 -6.84 3.43
N TYR A 303 1.17 -8.08 3.07
CA TYR A 303 1.29 -9.20 4.00
C TYR A 303 2.65 -9.89 3.90
N ASP A 304 3.44 -9.72 4.95
CA ASP A 304 4.76 -10.32 5.14
C ASP A 304 5.00 -10.62 6.63
N SER A 305 6.26 -10.90 7.01
CA SER A 305 6.61 -11.17 8.41
C SER A 305 6.36 -9.97 9.33
N ALA A 306 6.47 -8.72 8.86
CA ALA A 306 6.14 -7.55 9.67
C ALA A 306 4.63 -7.50 9.94
N GLU A 307 3.81 -7.70 8.91
CA GLU A 307 2.36 -7.66 9.06
C GLU A 307 1.82 -8.81 9.93
N LEU A 308 2.42 -10.01 9.83
CA LEU A 308 2.10 -11.11 10.75
C LEU A 308 2.34 -10.70 12.21
N HIS A 309 3.48 -10.07 12.51
CA HIS A 309 3.74 -9.57 13.86
C HIS A 309 2.80 -8.44 14.27
N LEU A 310 2.33 -7.60 13.35
CA LEU A 310 1.32 -6.57 13.66
C LEU A 310 -0.04 -7.17 14.02
N LEU A 311 -0.44 -8.25 13.34
CA LEU A 311 -1.65 -9.01 13.70
C LEU A 311 -1.48 -9.73 15.04
N ALA A 312 -0.30 -10.31 15.30
CA ALA A 312 0.04 -10.92 16.58
C ALA A 312 0.01 -9.89 17.72
N LEU A 313 0.61 -8.72 17.52
CA LEU A 313 0.56 -7.56 18.43
C LEU A 313 -0.89 -7.18 18.76
N THR A 314 -1.74 -7.11 17.75
CA THR A 314 -3.16 -6.78 17.94
C THR A 314 -3.86 -7.83 18.82
N ALA A 315 -3.60 -9.11 18.55
CA ALA A 315 -4.18 -10.22 19.30
C ALA A 315 -3.66 -10.29 20.75
N THR A 316 -2.36 -10.15 20.98
CA THR A 316 -1.77 -10.19 22.34
C THR A 316 -2.17 -8.97 23.16
N THR A 317 -2.31 -7.79 22.54
CA THR A 317 -2.87 -6.59 23.20
C THR A 317 -4.31 -6.84 23.67
N ALA A 318 -5.16 -7.46 22.85
CA ALA A 318 -6.55 -7.76 23.22
C ALA A 318 -6.65 -8.78 24.37
N LEU A 319 -5.68 -9.69 24.50
CA LEU A 319 -5.57 -10.63 25.61
C LEU A 319 -4.89 -10.05 26.87
N GLY A 320 -4.34 -8.83 26.79
CA GLY A 320 -3.55 -8.25 27.88
C GLY A 320 -2.20 -8.92 28.11
N LEU A 321 -1.66 -9.62 27.11
CA LEU A 321 -0.32 -10.21 27.12
C LEU A 321 0.70 -9.13 26.75
N TRP A 322 0.96 -8.22 27.68
CA TRP A 322 1.63 -6.96 27.39
C TRP A 322 3.11 -7.11 27.00
N GLU A 323 3.84 -8.03 27.62
CA GLU A 323 5.24 -8.30 27.29
C GLU A 323 5.36 -8.88 25.87
N GLU A 324 4.52 -9.87 25.52
CA GLU A 324 4.50 -10.45 24.18
C GLU A 324 4.00 -9.44 23.13
N ALA A 325 3.06 -8.57 23.50
CA ALA A 325 2.64 -7.46 22.65
C ALA A 325 3.83 -6.53 22.35
N GLU A 326 4.56 -6.06 23.35
CA GLU A 326 5.74 -5.21 23.13
C GLU A 326 6.80 -5.89 22.24
N ALA A 327 7.07 -7.18 22.47
CA ALA A 327 7.99 -7.94 21.62
C ALA A 327 7.54 -7.97 20.14
N HIS A 328 6.25 -8.25 19.88
CA HIS A 328 5.70 -8.22 18.52
C HIS A 328 5.73 -6.83 17.88
N ALA A 329 5.51 -5.76 18.65
CA ALA A 329 5.66 -4.40 18.16
C ALA A 329 7.09 -4.10 17.70
N HIS A 330 8.10 -4.48 18.50
CA HIS A 330 9.50 -4.31 18.11
C HIS A 330 9.86 -5.13 16.86
N HIS A 331 9.43 -6.39 16.78
CA HIS A 331 9.63 -7.20 15.57
C HIS A 331 8.96 -6.60 14.33
N THR A 332 7.76 -6.04 14.49
CA THR A 332 7.07 -5.32 13.41
C THR A 332 7.89 -4.11 12.97
N LEU A 333 8.25 -3.21 13.89
CA LEU A 333 8.99 -1.98 13.58
C LEU A 333 10.36 -2.22 12.94
N ALA A 334 11.02 -3.33 13.29
CA ALA A 334 12.32 -3.73 12.74
C ALA A 334 12.24 -4.24 11.29
N LYS A 335 11.12 -4.87 10.92
CA LYS A 335 10.92 -5.50 9.60
C LYS A 335 10.06 -4.66 8.65
N LEU A 336 9.29 -3.71 9.19
CA LEU A 336 8.33 -2.94 8.42
C LEU A 336 9.03 -2.04 7.38
N ARG A 337 8.54 -2.09 6.14
CA ARG A 337 9.09 -1.30 5.04
C ARG A 337 8.85 0.21 5.26
N PRO A 338 9.77 1.09 4.81
CA PRO A 338 9.67 2.54 5.06
C PRO A 338 8.41 3.22 4.48
N ASP A 339 7.83 2.66 3.42
CA ASP A 339 6.64 3.19 2.74
C ASP A 339 5.34 2.91 3.52
N MET A 340 5.35 1.96 4.47
CA MET A 340 4.19 1.55 5.28
C MET A 340 3.94 2.49 6.47
N LYS A 341 3.77 3.78 6.18
CA LYS A 341 3.62 4.83 7.20
C LYS A 341 2.41 4.60 8.11
N ARG A 342 1.26 4.18 7.54
CA ARG A 342 0.04 3.87 8.31
C ARG A 342 0.28 2.75 9.32
N ASN A 343 0.87 1.64 8.88
CA ASN A 343 1.11 0.49 9.74
C ASN A 343 2.16 0.81 10.81
N ARG A 344 3.14 1.69 10.53
CA ARG A 344 4.09 2.18 11.53
C ARG A 344 3.41 2.95 12.65
N ALA A 345 2.52 3.87 12.31
CA ALA A 345 1.74 4.63 13.28
C ALA A 345 0.84 3.71 14.14
N LEU A 346 0.18 2.74 13.50
CA LEU A 346 -0.63 1.75 14.19
C LEU A 346 0.19 0.90 15.17
N THR A 347 1.38 0.47 14.76
CA THR A 347 2.30 -0.32 15.59
C THR A 347 2.76 0.47 16.81
N LEU A 348 3.11 1.75 16.64
CA LEU A 348 3.51 2.62 17.76
C LEU A 348 2.36 2.85 18.75
N ALA A 349 1.12 2.99 18.27
CA ALA A 349 -0.04 3.14 19.15
C ALA A 349 -0.27 1.88 20.00
N TYR A 350 -0.18 0.70 19.40
CA TYR A 350 -0.26 -0.56 20.14
C TYR A 350 0.93 -0.77 21.09
N LEU A 351 2.15 -0.37 20.69
CA LEU A 351 3.32 -0.42 21.57
C LEU A 351 3.12 0.45 22.82
N ALA A 352 2.61 1.67 22.66
CA ALA A 352 2.29 2.54 23.79
C ALA A 352 1.25 1.88 24.73
N HIS A 353 0.23 1.21 24.18
CA HIS A 353 -0.71 0.42 24.99
C HIS A 353 -0.07 -0.73 25.75
N ALA A 354 0.88 -1.45 25.13
CA ALA A 354 1.60 -2.55 25.75
C ALA A 354 2.49 -2.05 26.90
N GLN A 355 3.24 -0.96 26.69
CA GLN A 355 4.10 -0.33 27.69
C GLN A 355 3.28 0.20 28.88
N LEU A 356 2.14 0.84 28.62
CA LEU A 356 1.24 1.28 29.68
C LEU A 356 0.64 0.09 30.45
N GLY A 357 0.35 -1.01 29.76
CA GLY A 357 -0.09 -2.27 30.38
C GLY A 357 0.93 -2.86 31.35
N GLN A 358 2.22 -2.66 31.08
CA GLN A 358 3.35 -3.05 31.93
C GLN A 358 3.66 -2.04 33.06
N ARG A 359 2.84 -0.99 33.22
CA ARG A 359 3.01 0.06 34.24
C ARG A 359 4.19 1.00 34.00
N GLU A 360 4.53 1.23 32.73
CA GLU A 360 5.57 2.17 32.29
C GLU A 360 4.95 3.41 31.58
N PRO A 361 4.25 4.32 32.29
CA PRO A 361 3.49 5.40 31.67
C PRO A 361 4.38 6.43 30.96
N GLU A 362 5.57 6.73 31.48
CA GLU A 362 6.52 7.66 30.86
C GLU A 362 6.99 7.14 29.49
N LEU A 363 7.39 5.88 29.43
CA LEU A 363 7.81 5.24 28.19
C LEU A 363 6.66 5.16 27.19
N ALA A 364 5.47 4.82 27.66
CA ALA A 364 4.27 4.71 26.83
C ALA A 364 3.91 6.05 26.17
N VAL A 365 3.90 7.15 26.93
CA VAL A 365 3.64 8.50 26.41
C VAL A 365 4.74 8.93 25.42
N ALA A 366 6.01 8.68 25.76
CA ALA A 366 7.12 8.97 24.85
C ALA A 366 7.01 8.20 23.52
N THR A 367 6.54 6.94 23.56
CA THR A 367 6.26 6.15 22.36
C THR A 367 5.09 6.71 21.56
N ALA A 368 3.99 7.07 22.22
CA ALA A 368 2.82 7.67 21.55
C ALA A 368 3.19 8.98 20.84
N HIS A 369 4.05 9.82 21.45
CA HIS A 369 4.57 11.05 20.85
C HIS A 369 5.43 10.83 19.59
N LYS A 370 5.93 9.62 19.31
CA LYS A 370 6.64 9.32 18.06
C LYS A 370 5.70 9.23 16.85
N ILE A 371 4.38 9.21 17.07
CA ILE A 371 3.37 9.13 16.01
C ILE A 371 3.18 10.55 15.42
N PRO A 372 3.51 10.76 14.12
CA PRO A 372 3.33 12.06 13.48
C PRO A 372 1.86 12.47 13.41
N ASP A 373 1.57 13.76 13.55
CA ASP A 373 0.19 14.29 13.54
C ASP A 373 -0.60 13.90 12.29
N ALA A 374 0.05 13.92 11.13
CA ALA A 374 -0.55 13.51 9.86
C ALA A 374 -0.99 12.03 9.83
N ALA A 375 -0.54 11.19 10.77
CA ALA A 375 -0.94 9.79 10.90
C ALA A 375 -1.93 9.55 12.07
N ARG A 376 -2.30 10.61 12.82
CA ARG A 376 -3.24 10.56 13.95
C ARG A 376 -4.69 10.74 13.50
N HIS A 377 -5.13 9.90 12.55
CA HIS A 377 -6.51 9.86 12.09
C HIS A 377 -7.03 8.43 12.08
N GLY A 378 -8.34 8.28 11.86
CA GLY A 378 -9.00 6.99 11.69
C GLY A 378 -8.75 6.01 12.85
N ARG A 379 -8.13 4.84 12.55
CA ARG A 379 -7.83 3.82 13.57
C ARG A 379 -6.77 4.27 14.58
N THR A 380 -5.73 4.97 14.14
CA THR A 380 -4.66 5.46 15.03
C THR A 380 -5.22 6.43 16.05
N ALA A 381 -6.06 7.39 15.62
CA ALA A 381 -6.71 8.34 16.53
C ALA A 381 -7.59 7.63 17.58
N ARG A 382 -8.38 6.63 17.17
CA ARG A 382 -9.20 5.85 18.11
C ARG A 382 -8.38 5.10 19.16
N LEU A 383 -7.25 4.52 18.75
CA LEU A 383 -6.32 3.90 19.69
C LEU A 383 -5.69 4.93 20.63
N LEU A 384 -5.25 6.09 20.12
CA LEU A 384 -4.71 7.16 20.96
C LEU A 384 -5.73 7.71 21.97
N ASN A 385 -7.00 7.85 21.58
CA ASN A 385 -8.07 8.21 22.52
C ASN A 385 -8.25 7.14 23.61
N THR A 386 -8.27 5.86 23.21
CA THR A 386 -8.36 4.74 24.16
C THR A 386 -7.13 4.70 25.08
N PHE A 387 -5.95 5.02 24.55
CA PHE A 387 -4.71 5.13 25.30
C PHE A 387 -4.80 6.25 26.34
N GLY A 388 -5.24 7.44 25.96
CA GLY A 388 -5.43 8.57 26.89
C GLY A 388 -6.38 8.24 28.04
N HIS A 389 -7.52 7.60 27.75
CA HIS A 389 -8.45 7.14 28.79
C HIS A 389 -7.82 6.11 29.74
N ARG A 390 -7.09 5.14 29.18
CA ARG A 390 -6.36 4.14 29.99
C ARG A 390 -5.26 4.78 30.83
N LEU A 391 -4.52 5.73 30.27
CA LEU A 391 -3.44 6.44 30.96
C LEU A 391 -3.99 7.22 32.15
N HIS A 392 -5.08 7.95 31.96
CA HIS A 392 -5.78 8.65 33.04
C HIS A 392 -6.24 7.69 34.14
N THR A 393 -6.76 6.52 33.78
CA THR A 393 -7.26 5.53 34.75
C THR A 393 -6.12 4.83 35.51
N LEU A 394 -5.05 4.46 34.83
CA LEU A 394 -3.98 3.63 35.40
C LEU A 394 -2.87 4.44 36.08
N ALA A 395 -2.70 5.71 35.70
CA ALA A 395 -1.65 6.58 36.18
C ALA A 395 -2.12 8.05 36.33
N PRO A 396 -3.23 8.34 37.05
CA PRO A 396 -3.85 9.68 37.08
C PRO A 396 -2.93 10.80 37.57
N HIS A 397 -1.96 10.46 38.44
CA HIS A 397 -1.04 11.44 39.05
C HIS A 397 0.35 11.44 38.43
N ALA A 398 0.62 10.60 37.42
CA ALA A 398 1.93 10.56 36.78
C ALA A 398 2.20 11.87 36.01
N PRO A 399 3.43 12.41 36.02
CA PRO A 399 3.80 13.56 35.20
C PRO A 399 3.48 13.37 33.72
N ALA A 400 3.73 12.16 33.19
CA ALA A 400 3.44 11.79 31.80
C ALA A 400 1.95 11.93 31.44
N THR A 401 1.04 11.67 32.39
CA THR A 401 -0.41 11.84 32.19
C THR A 401 -0.77 13.31 32.04
N ARG A 402 -0.17 14.20 32.83
CA ARG A 402 -0.38 15.66 32.69
C ARG A 402 0.17 16.16 31.35
N GLU A 403 1.38 15.76 30.98
CA GLU A 403 2.00 16.13 29.70
C GLU A 403 1.11 15.72 28.51
N TRP A 404 0.59 14.50 28.53
CA TRP A 404 -0.29 13.99 27.48
C TRP A 404 -1.51 14.91 27.28
N PHE A 405 -2.25 15.23 28.35
CA PHE A 405 -3.45 16.05 28.22
C PHE A 405 -3.17 17.54 27.97
N GLU A 406 -2.03 18.08 28.41
CA GLU A 406 -1.63 19.45 28.08
C GLU A 406 -1.35 19.63 26.58
N LYS A 407 -0.79 18.61 25.92
CA LYS A 407 -0.53 18.62 24.47
C LYS A 407 -1.75 18.32 23.62
N GLU A 408 -2.64 17.42 24.05
CA GLU A 408 -3.83 17.03 23.26
C GLU A 408 -5.01 18.03 23.39
N LEU A 409 -4.93 18.99 24.32
CA LEU A 409 -5.92 20.08 24.46
C LEU A 409 -5.58 21.32 23.61
N LEU A 410 -4.46 21.30 22.88
CA LEU A 410 -4.03 22.31 21.91
C LEU A 410 -4.16 21.75 20.49
#